data_AF-A0A518DLH1-F1
#
_entry.id   AF-A0A518DLH1-F1
#
_cell.length_a   1.000
_cell.length_b   1.000
_cell.length_c   1.000
_cell.angle_alpha   90.00
_cell.angle_beta   90.00
_cell.angle_gamma   90.00
#
_symmetry.space_group_name_H-M   'P 1'
#
loop_
_entity.id
_entity.type
_entity.pdbx_description
1 polymer ?
#
loop_
_entity_poly.entity_id
_entity_poly.type
_entity_poly.pdbx_seq_one_letter_code
_entity_poly.pdbx_strand_id
1 'polypeptide(L)'
;MLRLIIYCVCFAALAAPAATAWAQSDSAEPAATETPAAKEKASSGKEPSSKDEPAAKETLSSKATPAPQGALPWEAPTGGPVGFRSPRDLLKNFRVAQSDLFNLLDKQPLSETQQEILLRILYNTRRFRGDQVMSWRRPIDWAAIVKEPSDYRAELFTIEGTATQIDQIPFDDRRAMVFESPVYYRVHIQTDDAPYTAIVYLREIPTAWKIGEPTAYHVRTDALFLKIGDTAATTDDTLELLFVGVNIGWFPQAVEEHASLRPELLYLSRAGFDVGQIDTIQRQNGQPLVAADREAFYQMLAAARDADGKEFQQLMAPEVDLGGLLTAPQEHHGEIALVRGTARKITRIVVDDADIRKKYGIDHYYQINIFLPLGEKSVVLGKNAENAPVYQGHFPAVVCVTEVTPSLAAEALQAEANGKIVNEEIAIPAIFFRLWSYPSDYVKQYDPNGRQPAPMFIGRRPELVPLAAPMSPWVGIGIGTIFVVALGALWLGVWRYSRGDDRFQREVLKPKQGLRPGASLNDLDLESRDGPDFSNLN
;
A
#
# COMPACT_ATOMS: atom_id res chain seq x y z
N MET A 1 -41.95 56.68 -6.54
CA MET A 1 -41.97 55.20 -6.65
C MET A 1 -40.63 54.68 -7.23
N LEU A 2 -39.51 55.20 -6.71
CA LEU A 2 -38.14 54.94 -7.20
C LEU A 2 -37.16 54.82 -6.01
N ARG A 3 -37.65 54.34 -4.86
CA ARG A 3 -36.86 54.16 -3.62
C ARG A 3 -36.95 52.74 -3.02
N LEU A 4 -37.57 51.79 -3.72
CA LEU A 4 -37.74 50.41 -3.21
C LEU A 4 -36.91 49.35 -3.97
N ILE A 5 -36.16 49.72 -5.00
CA ILE A 5 -35.39 48.76 -5.83
C ILE A 5 -33.89 48.76 -5.50
N ILE A 6 -33.40 49.71 -4.70
CA ILE A 6 -31.96 49.80 -4.34
C ILE A 6 -31.61 48.94 -3.11
N TYR A 7 -32.58 48.37 -2.38
CA TYR A 7 -32.31 47.60 -1.16
C TYR A 7 -32.09 46.09 -1.36
N CYS A 8 -32.29 45.51 -2.55
CA CYS A 8 -32.17 44.06 -2.78
C CYS A 8 -30.83 43.59 -3.40
N VAL A 9 -29.84 44.45 -3.59
CA VAL A 9 -28.53 44.08 -4.20
C VAL A 9 -27.36 44.13 -3.20
N CYS A 10 -27.58 44.49 -1.93
CA CYS A 10 -26.51 44.66 -0.94
C CYS A 10 -26.37 43.55 0.11
N PHE A 11 -26.90 42.33 -0.08
CA PHE A 11 -26.87 41.27 0.95
C PHE A 11 -26.25 39.93 0.54
N ALA A 12 -25.29 39.93 -0.40
CA ALA A 12 -24.59 38.71 -0.81
C ALA A 12 -23.06 38.86 -0.91
N ALA A 13 -22.45 39.64 -0.01
CA ALA A 13 -21.00 39.70 0.13
C ALA A 13 -20.61 40.11 1.55
N LEU A 14 -20.43 39.14 2.46
CA LEU A 14 -19.58 39.24 3.66
C LEU A 14 -19.72 37.96 4.50
N ALA A 15 -18.86 36.97 4.25
CA ALA A 15 -18.51 35.95 5.23
C ALA A 15 -17.08 35.47 4.93
N ALA A 16 -16.11 36.28 5.35
CA ALA A 16 -14.72 35.86 5.51
C ALA A 16 -14.43 35.84 7.02
N PRO A 17 -13.91 34.74 7.59
CA PRO A 17 -13.35 34.76 8.94
C PRO A 17 -11.88 35.19 8.87
N ALA A 18 -11.54 36.22 9.65
CA ALA A 18 -10.18 36.67 9.89
C ALA A 18 -9.54 35.85 11.02
N ALA A 19 -8.38 35.27 10.70
CA ALA A 19 -7.10 35.38 11.40
C ALA A 19 -7.05 35.27 12.95
N THR A 20 -6.44 34.15 13.39
CA THR A 20 -5.23 34.08 14.23
C THR A 20 -5.19 34.81 15.58
N ALA A 21 -5.24 34.03 16.67
CA ALA A 21 -4.62 34.37 17.95
C ALA A 21 -3.45 33.42 18.21
N TRP A 22 -2.26 34.02 18.35
CA TRP A 22 -1.02 33.37 18.73
C TRP A 22 -1.06 32.96 20.21
N ALA A 23 -0.65 31.73 20.50
CA ALA A 23 -0.26 31.32 21.85
C ALA A 23 1.15 30.72 21.78
N GLN A 24 2.10 31.46 22.36
CA GLN A 24 3.47 31.06 22.66
C GLN A 24 3.49 29.80 23.53
N SER A 25 4.31 28.81 23.15
CA SER A 25 4.85 27.84 24.09
C SER A 25 6.33 27.60 23.81
N ASP A 26 7.10 28.16 24.73
CA ASP A 26 8.47 27.88 25.15
C ASP A 26 9.25 26.75 24.47
N SER A 27 10.38 27.18 23.90
CA SER A 27 11.55 26.39 23.58
C SER A 27 12.20 25.84 24.87
N ALA A 28 12.37 24.52 24.94
CA ALA A 28 13.33 23.89 25.83
C ALA A 28 14.33 23.08 25.01
N GLU A 29 15.53 23.65 24.91
CA GLU A 29 16.78 23.07 24.44
C GLU A 29 17.14 21.81 25.25
N PRO A 30 17.83 20.82 24.66
CA PRO A 30 19.20 20.65 25.14
C PRO A 30 20.24 20.25 24.07
N ALA A 31 21.33 21.00 24.12
CA ALA A 31 22.72 20.51 24.25
C ALA A 31 23.19 19.41 23.27
N ALA A 32 23.77 19.88 22.16
CA ALA A 32 24.82 19.15 21.45
C ALA A 32 26.07 19.01 22.34
N THR A 33 26.55 17.78 22.49
CA THR A 33 27.88 17.51 23.05
C THR A 33 28.78 17.04 21.92
N GLU A 34 29.73 17.89 21.54
CA GLU A 34 30.88 17.56 20.71
C GLU A 34 31.91 16.76 21.52
N THR A 35 32.49 15.70 20.96
CA THR A 35 33.91 15.31 21.17
C THR A 35 34.34 14.26 20.12
N PRO A 36 35.64 14.00 19.90
CA PRO A 36 36.26 14.33 18.63
C PRO A 36 36.88 13.14 17.89
N ALA A 37 37.28 13.43 16.67
CA ALA A 37 38.07 12.59 15.78
C ALA A 37 39.37 12.04 16.43
N ALA A 38 39.56 10.73 16.33
CA ALA A 38 40.87 10.10 16.42
C ALA A 38 41.32 9.67 15.02
N LYS A 39 42.39 10.32 14.54
CA LYS A 39 43.22 9.90 13.42
C LYS A 39 44.07 8.72 13.87
N GLU A 40 44.09 7.63 13.12
CA GLU A 40 45.24 6.73 13.11
C GLU A 40 45.62 6.38 11.67
N LYS A 41 46.93 6.44 11.43
CA LYS A 41 47.63 6.35 10.16
C LYS A 41 48.33 5.00 10.06
N ALA A 42 48.60 4.62 8.81
CA ALA A 42 49.57 3.63 8.34
C ALA A 42 49.06 2.16 8.43
N SER A 43 49.27 1.29 7.45
CA SER A 43 50.32 1.21 6.44
C SER A 43 49.83 0.28 5.32
N SER A 44 49.95 0.68 4.05
CA SER A 44 49.77 -0.22 2.90
C SER A 44 50.99 -0.11 1.99
N GLY A 45 51.83 -1.15 2.07
CA GLY A 45 52.99 -1.36 1.21
C GLY A 45 52.61 -1.97 -0.14
N LYS A 46 52.96 -1.22 -1.18
CA LYS A 46 53.33 -1.56 -2.56
C LYS A 46 53.59 -3.05 -2.90
N GLU A 47 52.79 -3.58 -3.84
CA GLU A 47 53.10 -4.32 -5.11
C GLU A 47 54.51 -4.90 -5.36
N PRO A 48 54.69 -5.98 -6.18
CA PRO A 48 54.08 -6.06 -7.54
C PRO A 48 53.79 -7.46 -8.17
N SER A 49 53.03 -7.39 -9.28
CA SER A 49 53.22 -8.11 -10.57
C SER A 49 52.95 -9.63 -10.72
N SER A 50 51.94 -9.96 -11.52
CA SER A 50 52.03 -10.86 -12.70
C SER A 50 50.75 -10.75 -13.56
N LYS A 51 50.82 -10.17 -14.76
CA LYS A 51 50.89 -10.82 -16.11
C LYS A 51 49.69 -11.72 -16.50
N ASP A 52 48.84 -11.12 -17.35
CA ASP A 52 48.32 -11.59 -18.65
C ASP A 52 48.20 -13.11 -18.95
N GLU A 53 46.97 -13.60 -19.15
CA GLU A 53 46.49 -14.34 -20.35
C GLU A 53 44.98 -14.69 -20.25
N PRO A 54 44.26 -15.03 -21.36
CA PRO A 54 43.00 -14.40 -21.67
C PRO A 54 41.74 -15.29 -21.62
N ALA A 55 40.61 -14.61 -21.42
CA ALA A 55 39.29 -14.77 -22.02
C ALA A 55 38.78 -16.18 -22.43
N ALA A 56 37.81 -16.68 -21.66
CA ALA A 56 36.66 -17.42 -22.17
C ALA A 56 35.41 -17.04 -21.38
N LYS A 57 34.68 -16.03 -21.86
CA LYS A 57 33.32 -15.68 -21.38
C LYS A 57 32.31 -16.59 -22.08
N GLU A 58 31.90 -17.68 -21.44
CA GLU A 58 30.58 -18.28 -21.71
C GLU A 58 29.55 -17.62 -20.80
N THR A 59 29.09 -16.43 -21.22
CA THR A 59 27.85 -15.87 -20.71
C THR A 59 26.70 -16.68 -21.30
N LEU A 60 26.19 -17.66 -20.54
CA LEU A 60 24.83 -18.17 -20.65
C LEU A 60 23.86 -17.02 -20.31
N SER A 61 23.68 -16.13 -21.28
CA SER A 61 22.63 -15.12 -21.29
C SER A 61 21.31 -15.84 -21.56
N SER A 62 20.73 -16.39 -20.49
CA SER A 62 19.32 -16.75 -20.46
C SER A 62 18.54 -15.45 -20.65
N LYS A 63 18.14 -15.22 -21.90
CA LYS A 63 17.29 -14.09 -22.31
C LYS A 63 15.93 -14.27 -21.63
N ALA A 64 15.80 -13.72 -20.42
CA ALA A 64 14.53 -13.64 -19.73
C ALA A 64 13.58 -12.81 -20.59
N THR A 65 12.51 -13.44 -21.06
CA THR A 65 11.39 -12.75 -21.68
C THR A 65 10.89 -11.68 -20.69
N PRO A 66 10.79 -10.39 -21.07
CA PRO A 66 10.19 -9.39 -20.21
C PRO A 66 8.75 -9.82 -19.89
N ALA A 67 8.43 -9.91 -18.60
CA ALA A 67 7.07 -10.18 -18.15
C ALA A 67 6.10 -9.19 -18.80
N PRO A 68 4.87 -9.61 -19.17
CA PRO A 68 3.86 -8.70 -19.68
C PRO A 68 3.68 -7.54 -18.70
N GLN A 69 3.55 -6.31 -19.22
CA GLN A 69 3.35 -5.10 -18.43
C GLN A 69 2.09 -5.25 -17.54
N GLY A 70 2.29 -5.63 -16.27
CA GLY A 70 1.21 -5.83 -15.30
C GLY A 70 1.25 -7.14 -14.51
N ALA A 71 2.05 -8.15 -14.92
CA ALA A 71 2.23 -9.35 -14.11
C ALA A 71 3.13 -9.06 -12.90
N LEU A 72 2.77 -9.62 -11.74
CA LEU A 72 3.57 -9.49 -10.54
C LEU A 72 4.87 -10.28 -10.67
N PRO A 73 5.95 -9.85 -9.99
CA PRO A 73 7.27 -10.45 -10.17
C PRO A 73 7.35 -11.95 -9.84
N TRP A 74 6.44 -12.47 -9.01
CA TRP A 74 6.34 -13.89 -8.67
C TRP A 74 5.47 -14.72 -9.62
N GLU A 75 4.79 -14.08 -10.58
CA GLU A 75 3.97 -14.76 -11.60
C GLU A 75 4.79 -15.16 -12.84
N ALA A 76 6.05 -14.73 -12.90
CA ALA A 76 6.95 -15.21 -13.94
C ALA A 76 7.08 -16.74 -13.83
N PRO A 77 6.97 -17.50 -14.95
CA PRO A 77 7.07 -18.95 -14.92
C PRO A 77 8.37 -19.36 -14.23
N THR A 78 8.26 -19.95 -13.04
CA THR A 78 9.42 -20.50 -12.34
C THR A 78 9.82 -21.78 -13.05
N GLY A 79 10.50 -21.65 -14.19
CA GLY A 79 11.16 -22.76 -14.85
C GLY A 79 12.22 -23.33 -13.91
N GLY A 80 11.90 -24.42 -13.22
CA GLY A 80 12.80 -25.05 -12.24
C GLY A 80 12.58 -26.57 -12.15
N PRO A 81 13.63 -27.40 -12.30
CA PRO A 81 13.55 -28.86 -12.33
C PRO A 81 13.49 -29.52 -10.94
N VAL A 82 12.93 -30.74 -10.94
CA VAL A 82 12.77 -31.75 -9.86
C VAL A 82 12.09 -31.25 -8.57
N GLY A 83 10.76 -31.43 -8.51
CA GLY A 83 10.05 -31.41 -7.23
C GLY A 83 10.56 -32.54 -6.34
N PHE A 84 11.19 -32.20 -5.21
CA PHE A 84 11.51 -33.20 -4.19
C PHE A 84 10.22 -33.80 -3.65
N ARG A 85 10.19 -35.12 -3.49
CA ARG A 85 8.98 -35.84 -3.05
C ARG A 85 8.72 -35.64 -1.56
N SER A 86 9.76 -35.35 -0.79
CA SER A 86 9.69 -35.15 0.65
C SER A 86 10.72 -34.13 1.14
N PRO A 87 10.54 -33.55 2.35
CA PRO A 87 11.55 -32.71 2.98
C PRO A 87 12.86 -33.47 3.20
N ARG A 88 12.80 -34.77 3.51
CA ARG A 88 13.98 -35.65 3.68
C ARG A 88 14.85 -35.71 2.42
N ASP A 89 14.23 -35.80 1.24
CA ASP A 89 14.96 -35.82 -0.03
C ASP A 89 15.72 -34.51 -0.27
N LEU A 90 15.09 -33.38 0.07
CA LEU A 90 15.72 -32.07 -0.04
C LEU A 90 16.88 -31.93 0.96
N LEU A 91 16.66 -32.33 2.22
CA LEU A 91 17.67 -32.27 3.28
C LEU A 91 18.90 -33.13 2.99
N LYS A 92 18.71 -34.30 2.35
CA LYS A 92 19.81 -35.14 1.87
C LYS A 92 20.74 -34.40 0.90
N ASN A 93 20.20 -33.58 0.02
CA ASN A 93 21.00 -32.74 -0.89
C ASN A 93 21.77 -31.65 -0.16
N PHE A 94 21.31 -31.25 1.03
CA PHE A 94 22.01 -30.34 1.93
C PHE A 94 22.84 -31.07 2.99
N ARG A 95 23.28 -32.29 2.65
CA ARG A 95 24.15 -33.17 3.43
C ARG A 95 23.55 -33.70 4.72
N VAL A 96 22.27 -33.42 5.04
CA VAL A 96 21.57 -34.00 6.20
C VAL A 96 21.11 -35.40 5.82
N ALA A 97 21.96 -36.38 6.13
CA ALA A 97 21.73 -37.77 5.75
C ALA A 97 20.86 -38.49 6.79
N GLN A 98 20.36 -39.67 6.44
CA GLN A 98 19.60 -40.51 7.36
C GLN A 98 20.42 -40.88 8.62
N SER A 99 21.75 -41.04 8.50
CA SER A 99 22.65 -41.24 9.63
C SER A 99 22.66 -40.07 10.60
N ASP A 100 22.56 -38.83 10.11
CA ASP A 100 22.46 -37.64 10.96
C ASP A 100 21.14 -37.69 11.74
N LEU A 101 20.03 -38.00 11.08
CA LEU A 101 18.73 -38.12 11.72
C LEU A 101 18.70 -39.25 12.78
N PHE A 102 19.41 -40.36 12.57
CA PHE A 102 19.53 -41.44 13.56
C PHE A 102 20.26 -40.99 14.84
N ASN A 103 21.18 -40.03 14.75
CA ASN A 103 21.92 -39.50 15.91
C ASN A 103 21.09 -38.57 16.81
N LEU A 104 19.86 -38.23 16.40
CA LEU A 104 18.89 -37.55 17.27
C LEU A 104 18.37 -38.56 18.29
N LEU A 105 18.88 -38.56 19.51
CA LEU A 105 18.48 -39.51 20.56
C LEU A 105 17.32 -38.92 21.37
N ASP A 106 16.21 -39.62 21.44
CA ASP A 106 15.02 -39.18 22.17
C ASP A 106 15.23 -39.19 23.70
N LYS A 107 14.46 -38.38 24.44
CA LYS A 107 14.45 -38.35 25.92
C LYS A 107 15.78 -37.94 26.55
N GLN A 108 16.55 -37.11 25.85
CA GLN A 108 17.83 -36.57 26.29
C GLN A 108 17.95 -35.10 25.87
N PRO A 109 18.75 -34.27 26.57
CA PRO A 109 19.10 -32.94 26.10
C PRO A 109 19.73 -32.95 24.70
N LEU A 110 19.68 -31.81 23.99
CA LEU A 110 20.42 -31.65 22.74
C LEU A 110 21.93 -31.66 23.02
N SER A 111 22.64 -32.65 22.47
CA SER A 111 24.10 -32.64 22.46
C SER A 111 24.64 -31.65 21.42
N GLU A 112 25.92 -31.28 21.51
CA GLU A 112 26.56 -30.39 20.54
C GLU A 112 26.43 -30.91 19.09
N THR A 113 26.59 -32.23 18.89
CA THR A 113 26.42 -32.86 17.58
C THR A 113 24.98 -32.76 17.07
N GLN A 114 23.99 -32.96 17.94
CA GLN A 114 22.57 -32.81 17.57
C GLN A 114 22.23 -31.35 17.27
N GLN A 115 22.84 -30.40 17.99
CA GLN A 115 22.69 -28.98 17.73
C GLN A 115 23.25 -28.59 16.36
N GLU A 116 24.38 -29.15 15.93
CA GLU A 116 24.91 -28.91 14.57
C GLU A 116 23.93 -29.40 13.48
N ILE A 117 23.31 -30.56 13.69
CA ILE A 117 22.29 -31.10 12.78
C ILE A 117 21.07 -30.16 12.73
N LEU A 118 20.56 -29.74 13.88
CA LEU A 118 19.46 -28.78 14.00
C LEU A 118 19.78 -27.49 13.23
N LEU A 119 20.96 -26.90 13.46
CA LEU A 119 21.36 -25.67 12.80
C LEU A 119 21.48 -25.85 11.28
N ARG A 120 22.01 -26.97 10.82
CA ARG A 120 22.04 -27.27 9.37
C ARG A 120 20.64 -27.38 8.78
N ILE A 121 19.70 -28.02 9.46
CA ILE A 121 18.30 -28.08 9.00
C ILE A 121 17.71 -26.67 8.98
N LEU A 122 17.84 -25.92 10.08
CA LEU A 122 17.35 -24.56 10.23
C LEU A 122 17.89 -23.63 9.14
N TYR A 123 19.18 -23.70 8.80
CA TYR A 123 19.77 -22.90 7.73
C TYR A 123 19.12 -23.16 6.36
N ASN A 124 18.76 -24.43 6.10
CA ASN A 124 18.24 -24.83 4.80
C ASN A 124 16.74 -24.62 4.64
N THR A 125 15.99 -24.32 5.71
CA THR A 125 14.55 -23.99 5.59
C THR A 125 14.31 -22.78 4.70
N ARG A 126 15.26 -21.84 4.59
CA ARG A 126 15.20 -20.68 3.68
C ARG A 126 15.09 -21.04 2.20
N ARG A 127 15.40 -22.29 1.83
CA ARG A 127 15.36 -22.80 0.46
C ARG A 127 14.07 -23.55 0.15
N PHE A 128 13.19 -23.71 1.15
CA PHE A 128 11.94 -24.44 0.98
C PHE A 128 10.97 -23.55 0.22
N ARG A 129 10.48 -24.02 -0.91
CA ARG A 129 9.49 -23.28 -1.70
C ARG A 129 8.09 -23.48 -1.12
N GLY A 130 7.23 -22.46 -1.18
CA GLY A 130 5.86 -22.53 -0.67
C GLY A 130 5.04 -23.70 -1.24
N ASP A 131 5.17 -23.96 -2.55
CA ASP A 131 4.51 -25.08 -3.23
C ASP A 131 4.96 -26.45 -2.72
N GLN A 132 6.25 -26.59 -2.44
CA GLN A 132 6.80 -27.80 -1.84
C GLN A 132 6.32 -28.00 -0.41
N VAL A 133 6.40 -26.96 0.43
CA VAL A 133 5.92 -26.98 1.82
C VAL A 133 4.45 -27.42 1.85
N MET A 134 3.58 -26.81 1.03
CA MET A 134 2.17 -27.21 0.93
C MET A 134 1.97 -28.67 0.52
N SER A 135 2.83 -29.20 -0.37
CA SER A 135 2.74 -30.58 -0.84
C SER A 135 3.22 -31.61 0.20
N TRP A 136 4.11 -31.20 1.10
CA TRP A 136 4.71 -32.07 2.11
C TRP A 136 3.98 -32.07 3.44
N ARG A 137 3.16 -31.05 3.73
CA ARG A 137 2.37 -30.96 4.96
C ARG A 137 1.56 -32.23 5.17
N ARG A 138 1.64 -32.76 6.40
CA ARG A 138 0.81 -33.86 6.88
C ARG A 138 0.03 -33.42 8.12
N PRO A 139 -1.18 -33.96 8.34
CA PRO A 139 -1.83 -33.82 9.64
C PRO A 139 -0.92 -34.43 10.70
N ILE A 140 -0.88 -33.80 11.87
CA ILE A 140 -0.08 -34.29 12.99
C ILE A 140 -0.86 -35.34 13.77
N ASP A 141 -0.23 -36.49 14.00
CA ASP A 141 -0.71 -37.51 14.94
C ASP A 141 0.31 -37.59 16.07
N TRP A 142 0.03 -36.83 17.13
CA TRP A 142 0.94 -36.71 18.26
C TRP A 142 1.22 -38.06 18.93
N ALA A 143 0.20 -38.91 19.07
CA ALA A 143 0.34 -40.22 19.70
C ALA A 143 1.25 -41.13 18.87
N ALA A 144 1.12 -41.10 17.54
CA ALA A 144 1.99 -41.86 16.67
C ALA A 144 3.44 -41.37 16.70
N ILE A 145 3.66 -40.05 16.73
CA ILE A 145 5.00 -39.45 16.86
C ILE A 145 5.67 -39.89 18.16
N VAL A 146 4.95 -39.86 19.29
CA VAL A 146 5.51 -40.25 20.59
C VAL A 146 5.83 -41.75 20.64
N LYS A 147 4.99 -42.57 20.02
CA LYS A 147 5.17 -44.03 20.00
C LYS A 147 6.35 -44.46 19.12
N GLU A 148 6.50 -43.87 17.94
CA GLU A 148 7.47 -44.27 16.91
C GLU A 148 8.23 -43.04 16.34
N PRO A 149 8.96 -42.27 17.17
CA PRO A 149 9.52 -40.96 16.78
C PRO A 149 10.52 -41.04 15.61
N SER A 150 11.26 -42.14 15.49
CA SER A 150 12.22 -42.34 14.39
C SER A 150 11.60 -42.20 13.01
N ASP A 151 10.35 -42.63 12.87
CA ASP A 151 9.67 -42.76 11.58
C ASP A 151 9.18 -41.40 11.08
N TYR A 152 9.01 -40.44 11.98
CA TYR A 152 8.52 -39.10 11.71
C TYR A 152 9.61 -38.02 11.65
N ARG A 153 10.89 -38.35 11.92
CA ARG A 153 11.97 -37.34 11.90
C ARG A 153 12.11 -36.67 10.54
N ALA A 154 12.17 -35.34 10.50
CA ALA A 154 12.17 -34.53 9.29
C ALA A 154 10.94 -34.70 8.38
N GLU A 155 9.83 -35.23 8.89
CA GLU A 155 8.52 -35.05 8.28
C GLU A 155 7.94 -33.69 8.69
N LEU A 156 7.17 -33.08 7.80
CA LEU A 156 6.63 -31.74 7.95
C LEU A 156 5.19 -31.78 8.45
N PHE A 157 4.93 -31.08 9.55
CA PHE A 157 3.62 -30.97 10.19
C PHE A 157 3.21 -29.51 10.31
N THR A 158 1.90 -29.28 10.34
CA THR A 158 1.34 -27.99 10.78
C THR A 158 1.02 -28.10 12.26
N ILE A 159 1.57 -27.18 13.05
CA ILE A 159 1.37 -27.08 14.50
C ILE A 159 0.59 -25.80 14.76
N GLU A 160 -0.48 -25.92 15.56
CA GLU A 160 -1.31 -24.82 16.03
C GLU A 160 -1.31 -24.83 17.56
N GLY A 161 -1.28 -23.66 18.15
CA GLY A 161 -1.21 -23.54 19.60
C GLY A 161 -0.97 -22.12 20.09
N THR A 162 -0.58 -22.03 21.35
CA THR A 162 -0.24 -20.77 22.01
C THR A 162 1.25 -20.76 22.35
N ALA A 163 1.99 -19.81 21.80
CA ALA A 163 3.38 -19.56 22.18
C ALA A 163 3.42 -18.95 23.59
N THR A 164 4.04 -19.68 24.52
CA THR A 164 4.10 -19.36 25.95
C THR A 164 5.44 -18.76 26.37
N GLN A 165 6.52 -19.14 25.70
CA GLN A 165 7.87 -18.67 25.96
C GLN A 165 8.66 -18.54 24.65
N ILE A 166 9.44 -17.47 24.55
CA ILE A 166 10.31 -17.19 23.41
C ILE A 166 11.70 -16.86 23.93
N ASP A 167 12.67 -17.69 23.54
CA ASP A 167 14.08 -17.46 23.84
C ASP A 167 14.84 -17.06 22.58
N GLN A 168 15.72 -16.08 22.74
CA GLN A 168 16.68 -15.69 21.71
C GLN A 168 18.02 -16.32 22.02
N ILE A 169 18.56 -17.08 21.07
CA ILE A 169 19.82 -17.82 21.24
C ILE A 169 20.88 -17.22 20.31
N PRO A 170 21.98 -16.70 20.84
CA PRO A 170 23.04 -16.14 20.02
C PRO A 170 23.80 -17.21 19.26
N PHE A 171 24.23 -16.87 18.05
CA PHE A 171 25.27 -17.59 17.33
C PHE A 171 26.66 -17.14 17.79
N ASP A 172 27.65 -18.03 17.65
CA ASP A 172 29.04 -17.59 17.61
C ASP A 172 29.31 -16.76 16.33
N ASP A 173 30.37 -15.94 16.34
CA ASP A 173 30.68 -14.99 15.25
C ASP A 173 30.74 -15.66 13.87
N ARG A 174 31.30 -16.88 13.80
CA ARG A 174 31.44 -17.61 12.54
C ARG A 174 30.08 -18.04 12.01
N ARG A 175 29.21 -18.57 12.87
CA ARG A 175 27.85 -18.96 12.50
C ARG A 175 26.98 -17.76 12.17
N ALA A 176 27.13 -16.65 12.91
CA ALA A 176 26.39 -15.43 12.65
C ALA A 176 26.59 -14.92 11.21
N MET A 177 27.85 -14.95 10.73
CA MET A 177 28.18 -14.57 9.36
C MET A 177 27.57 -15.52 8.32
N VAL A 178 27.57 -16.83 8.58
CA VAL A 178 27.01 -17.82 7.64
C VAL A 178 25.48 -17.74 7.58
N PHE A 179 24.82 -17.52 8.71
CA PHE A 179 23.36 -17.43 8.81
C PHE A 179 22.79 -16.08 8.39
N GLU A 180 23.65 -15.08 8.19
CA GLU A 180 23.28 -13.68 7.94
C GLU A 180 22.37 -13.14 9.06
N SER A 181 22.51 -13.68 10.27
CA SER A 181 21.76 -13.33 11.46
C SER A 181 22.61 -13.63 12.70
N PRO A 182 22.64 -12.74 13.71
CA PRO A 182 23.38 -12.98 14.94
C PRO A 182 22.70 -13.99 15.88
N VAL A 183 21.43 -14.34 15.62
CA VAL A 183 20.59 -15.11 16.55
C VAL A 183 19.65 -16.06 15.82
N TYR A 184 19.14 -17.04 16.55
CA TYR A 184 17.95 -17.82 16.21
C TYR A 184 17.04 -17.91 17.43
N TYR A 185 15.81 -18.36 17.22
CA TYR A 185 14.77 -18.34 18.24
C TYR A 185 14.34 -19.75 18.61
N ARG A 186 14.00 -19.93 19.88
CA ARG A 186 13.33 -21.13 20.40
C ARG A 186 11.98 -20.69 20.96
N VAL A 187 10.91 -21.23 20.39
CA VAL A 187 9.54 -20.89 20.78
C VAL A 187 8.89 -22.12 21.38
N HIS A 188 8.39 -21.99 22.61
CA HIS A 188 7.61 -23.01 23.29
C HIS A 188 6.15 -22.80 22.94
N ILE A 189 5.55 -23.77 22.25
CA ILE A 189 4.15 -23.72 21.82
C ILE A 189 3.39 -24.79 22.61
N GLN A 190 2.46 -24.35 23.44
CA GLN A 190 1.45 -25.22 24.02
C GLN A 190 0.46 -25.58 22.92
N THR A 191 0.37 -26.86 22.58
CA THR A 191 -0.51 -27.35 21.51
C THR A 191 -1.97 -27.31 21.95
N ASP A 192 -2.88 -27.00 21.03
CA ASP A 192 -4.31 -26.87 21.33
C ASP A 192 -5.02 -28.25 21.45
N ASP A 193 -4.49 -29.24 20.73
CA ASP A 193 -5.12 -30.55 20.53
C ASP A 193 -4.46 -31.70 21.30
N ALA A 194 -3.37 -31.43 22.02
CA ALA A 194 -2.64 -32.44 22.78
C ALA A 194 -1.98 -31.87 24.07
N PRO A 195 -1.70 -32.72 25.07
CA PRO A 195 -1.02 -32.31 26.30
C PRO A 195 0.52 -32.22 26.08
N TYR A 196 0.95 -31.72 24.92
CA TYR A 196 2.36 -31.64 24.54
C TYR A 196 2.80 -30.19 24.32
N THR A 197 4.08 -29.96 24.59
CA THR A 197 4.74 -28.69 24.29
C THR A 197 5.63 -28.90 23.08
N ALA A 198 5.34 -28.19 21.98
CA ALA A 198 6.18 -28.16 20.81
C ALA A 198 7.27 -27.09 20.98
N ILE A 199 8.53 -27.51 20.99
CA ILE A 199 9.70 -26.63 21.03
C ILE A 199 10.17 -26.39 19.59
N VAL A 200 9.83 -25.23 19.05
CA VAL A 200 10.07 -24.91 17.63
C VAL A 200 11.25 -23.95 17.52
N TYR A 201 12.28 -24.38 16.79
CA TYR A 201 13.44 -23.56 16.47
C TYR A 201 13.22 -22.81 15.15
N LEU A 202 13.38 -21.50 15.17
CA LEU A 202 13.03 -20.59 14.08
C LEU A 202 14.17 -19.61 13.78
N ARG A 203 14.27 -19.19 12.52
CA ARG A 203 15.23 -18.15 12.09
C ARG A 203 14.74 -16.75 12.42
N GLU A 204 13.44 -16.55 12.29
CA GLU A 204 12.77 -15.26 12.39
C GLU A 204 11.46 -15.45 13.16
N ILE A 205 11.08 -14.42 13.91
CA ILE A 205 9.80 -14.30 14.62
C ILE A 205 9.23 -12.90 14.33
N PRO A 206 7.92 -12.68 14.55
CA PRO A 206 7.33 -11.34 14.43
C PRO A 206 8.04 -10.34 15.34
N THR A 207 8.35 -9.15 14.80
CA THR A 207 9.09 -8.09 15.51
C THR A 207 8.32 -7.50 16.69
N ALA A 208 6.99 -7.61 16.65
CA ALA A 208 6.11 -7.18 17.73
C ALA A 208 6.18 -8.09 18.97
N TRP A 209 6.78 -9.29 18.87
CA TRP A 209 6.83 -10.23 19.98
C TRP A 209 7.89 -9.84 21.01
N LYS A 210 7.49 -9.89 22.27
CA LYS A 210 8.40 -9.74 23.41
C LYS A 210 9.16 -11.03 23.67
N ILE A 211 10.47 -10.91 23.85
CA ILE A 211 11.40 -12.02 24.09
C ILE A 211 11.67 -12.12 25.59
N GLY A 212 11.70 -13.34 26.14
CA GLY A 212 12.05 -13.61 27.53
C GLY A 212 10.93 -13.34 28.55
N GLU A 213 9.78 -12.85 28.12
CA GLU A 213 8.58 -12.71 28.96
C GLU A 213 7.59 -13.84 28.67
N PRO A 214 6.81 -14.30 29.68
CA PRO A 214 5.66 -15.16 29.44
C PRO A 214 4.70 -14.47 28.49
N THR A 215 4.29 -15.19 27.45
CA THR A 215 3.43 -14.67 26.39
C THR A 215 2.27 -15.63 26.12
N ALA A 216 1.28 -15.17 25.37
CA ALA A 216 0.15 -16.00 24.96
C ALA A 216 -0.20 -15.67 23.51
N TYR A 217 0.77 -15.84 22.60
CA TYR A 217 0.53 -15.56 21.19
C TYR A 217 -0.07 -16.79 20.53
N HIS A 218 -1.27 -16.67 19.97
CA HIS A 218 -1.83 -17.69 19.10
C HIS A 218 -1.02 -17.80 17.80
N VAL A 219 -0.57 -19.01 17.49
CA VAL A 219 0.41 -19.26 16.43
C VAL A 219 0.04 -20.47 15.59
N ARG A 220 0.45 -20.41 14.32
CA ARG A 220 0.46 -21.55 13.41
C ARG A 220 1.81 -21.63 12.73
N THR A 221 2.43 -22.80 12.72
CA THR A 221 3.76 -23.00 12.12
C THR A 221 3.81 -24.31 11.34
N ASP A 222 4.49 -24.29 10.19
CA ASP A 222 4.94 -25.53 9.56
C ASP A 222 6.32 -25.90 10.09
N ALA A 223 6.44 -27.07 10.69
CA ALA A 223 7.67 -27.48 11.35
C ALA A 223 8.04 -28.94 11.09
N LEU A 224 9.35 -29.18 10.96
CA LEU A 224 9.94 -30.51 10.79
C LEU A 224 10.17 -31.13 12.16
N PHE A 225 9.62 -32.31 12.42
CA PHE A 225 9.86 -33.02 13.68
C PHE A 225 11.34 -33.47 13.79
N LEU A 226 11.97 -33.31 14.94
CA LEU A 226 13.34 -33.77 15.18
C LEU A 226 13.40 -34.97 16.12
N LYS A 227 12.94 -34.78 17.35
CA LYS A 227 13.04 -35.76 18.45
C LYS A 227 12.13 -35.38 19.62
N ILE A 228 11.96 -36.33 20.54
CA ILE A 228 11.41 -36.09 21.87
C ILE A 228 12.48 -35.43 22.75
N GLY A 229 12.12 -34.36 23.44
CA GLY A 229 12.95 -33.56 24.34
C GLY A 229 13.33 -34.29 25.63
N ASP A 230 13.98 -33.58 26.56
CA ASP A 230 14.41 -34.17 27.83
C ASP A 230 13.23 -34.29 28.81
N THR A 231 12.81 -35.52 29.09
CA THR A 231 11.75 -35.82 30.06
C THR A 231 12.12 -35.50 31.51
N ALA A 232 13.41 -35.35 31.84
CA ALA A 232 13.85 -35.05 33.20
C ALA A 232 13.85 -33.54 33.52
N ALA A 233 13.79 -32.68 32.49
CA ALA A 233 13.84 -31.24 32.65
C ALA A 233 12.45 -30.61 32.89
N THR A 234 11.38 -31.32 32.55
CA THR A 234 10.02 -30.77 32.60
C THR A 234 9.37 -31.02 33.96
N THR A 235 8.92 -29.95 34.62
CA THR A 235 8.37 -30.00 35.99
C THR A 235 6.91 -30.47 36.04
N ASP A 236 6.20 -30.40 34.91
CA ASP A 236 4.73 -30.57 34.80
C ASP A 236 4.29 -31.86 34.09
N ASP A 237 5.17 -32.86 33.94
CA ASP A 237 4.87 -34.15 33.26
C ASP A 237 4.42 -34.01 31.78
N THR A 238 4.54 -32.80 31.22
CA THR A 238 4.27 -32.50 29.81
C THR A 238 5.47 -32.90 28.96
N LEU A 239 5.22 -33.68 27.90
CA LEU A 239 6.28 -34.13 27.02
C LEU A 239 6.65 -33.02 26.03
N GLU A 240 7.94 -32.69 25.97
CA GLU A 240 8.48 -31.75 24.97
C GLU A 240 8.81 -32.48 23.67
N LEU A 241 8.39 -31.88 22.55
CA LEU A 241 8.67 -32.38 21.21
C LEU A 241 9.41 -31.29 20.44
N LEU A 242 10.60 -31.61 19.90
CA LEU A 242 11.47 -30.63 19.26
C LEU A 242 11.23 -30.61 17.75
N PHE A 243 11.12 -29.40 17.19
CA PHE A 243 10.88 -29.16 15.78
C PHE A 243 11.77 -28.05 15.22
N VAL A 244 11.99 -28.06 13.91
CA VAL A 244 12.55 -26.91 13.17
C VAL A 244 11.45 -26.26 12.34
N GLY A 245 11.11 -25.02 12.65
CA GLY A 245 10.09 -24.27 11.94
C GLY A 245 10.59 -23.75 10.59
N VAL A 246 9.73 -23.88 9.58
CA VAL A 246 9.92 -23.26 8.25
C VAL A 246 9.43 -21.82 8.27
N ASN A 247 8.32 -21.57 8.96
CA ASN A 247 7.70 -20.27 9.17
C ASN A 247 7.03 -20.26 10.56
N ILE A 248 6.62 -19.09 11.04
CA ILE A 248 5.67 -18.98 12.13
C ILE A 248 4.72 -17.83 11.82
N GLY A 249 3.42 -18.11 11.84
CA GLY A 249 2.38 -17.10 11.68
C GLY A 249 1.77 -16.73 13.02
N TRP A 250 1.40 -15.45 13.16
CA TRP A 250 0.80 -14.87 14.35
C TRP A 250 -0.66 -14.52 14.11
N PHE A 251 -1.54 -15.09 14.92
CA PHE A 251 -3.00 -15.00 14.75
C PHE A 251 -3.69 -14.50 16.04
N PRO A 252 -3.46 -13.24 16.47
CA PRO A 252 -4.05 -12.71 17.70
C PRO A 252 -5.58 -12.84 17.74
N GLN A 253 -6.15 -13.12 18.92
CA GLN A 253 -7.59 -13.37 19.08
C GLN A 253 -8.33 -12.24 19.83
N ALA A 254 -7.62 -11.50 20.69
CA ALA A 254 -8.17 -10.34 21.41
C ALA A 254 -7.21 -9.14 21.44
N VAL A 255 -7.77 -7.93 21.56
CA VAL A 255 -6.99 -6.67 21.72
C VAL A 255 -6.33 -6.61 23.10
N GLU A 256 -6.98 -7.16 24.12
CA GLU A 256 -6.51 -7.14 25.51
C GLU A 256 -5.20 -7.91 25.69
N GLU A 257 -4.93 -8.89 24.83
CA GLU A 257 -3.67 -9.63 24.77
C GLU A 257 -2.51 -8.74 24.27
N HIS A 258 -2.82 -7.67 23.52
CA HIS A 258 -1.85 -6.87 22.76
C HIS A 258 -2.25 -5.39 22.71
N ALA A 259 -1.95 -4.62 23.76
CA ALA A 259 -2.34 -3.20 23.89
C ALA A 259 -1.91 -2.26 22.74
N SER A 260 -0.97 -2.68 21.89
CA SER A 260 -0.51 -1.93 20.71
C SER A 260 -1.14 -2.40 19.39
N LEU A 261 -1.94 -3.46 19.39
CA LEU A 261 -2.53 -4.02 18.18
C LEU A 261 -3.80 -3.25 17.79
N ARG A 262 -3.86 -2.83 16.54
CA ARG A 262 -5.01 -2.10 16.01
C ARG A 262 -6.20 -3.02 15.72
N PRO A 263 -7.45 -2.57 15.89
CA PRO A 263 -8.64 -3.39 15.64
C PRO A 263 -8.70 -3.99 14.22
N GLU A 264 -8.19 -3.28 13.22
CA GLU A 264 -8.15 -3.73 11.82
C GLU A 264 -7.24 -4.95 11.65
N LEU A 265 -6.09 -4.97 12.35
CA LEU A 265 -5.18 -6.13 12.31
C LEU A 265 -5.79 -7.34 13.01
N LEU A 266 -6.57 -7.13 14.08
CA LEU A 266 -7.29 -8.21 14.74
C LEU A 266 -8.40 -8.77 13.84
N TYR A 267 -9.14 -7.90 13.15
CA TYR A 267 -10.12 -8.31 12.16
C TYR A 267 -9.47 -9.15 11.04
N LEU A 268 -8.35 -8.68 10.49
CA LEU A 268 -7.60 -9.41 9.46
C LEU A 268 -7.11 -10.76 9.98
N SER A 269 -6.65 -10.82 11.23
CA SER A 269 -6.22 -12.07 11.85
C SER A 269 -7.31 -13.12 11.90
N ARG A 270 -8.53 -12.74 12.31
CA ARG A 270 -9.71 -13.63 12.32
C ARG A 270 -10.12 -14.04 10.91
N ALA A 271 -9.88 -13.20 9.91
CA ALA A 271 -10.04 -13.52 8.51
C ALA A 271 -8.92 -14.42 7.95
N GLY A 272 -7.98 -14.87 8.79
CA GLY A 272 -6.92 -15.81 8.42
C GLY A 272 -5.63 -15.15 7.91
N PHE A 273 -5.49 -13.84 8.05
CA PHE A 273 -4.24 -13.14 7.74
C PHE A 273 -3.22 -13.30 8.88
N ASP A 274 -2.01 -13.73 8.55
CA ASP A 274 -0.89 -13.76 9.47
C ASP A 274 -0.38 -12.32 9.73
N VAL A 275 -0.63 -11.81 10.93
CA VAL A 275 -0.26 -10.44 11.32
C VAL A 275 1.26 -10.24 11.32
N GLY A 276 2.05 -11.32 11.49
CA GLY A 276 3.51 -11.27 11.35
C GLY A 276 3.98 -10.85 9.96
N GLN A 277 3.13 -10.98 8.93
CA GLN A 277 3.46 -10.53 7.58
C GLN A 277 3.55 -9.02 7.43
N ILE A 278 2.99 -8.24 8.36
CA ILE A 278 3.11 -6.78 8.36
C ILE A 278 4.59 -6.36 8.41
N ASP A 279 5.44 -7.10 9.13
CA ASP A 279 6.88 -6.82 9.20
C ASP A 279 7.55 -6.93 7.83
N THR A 280 7.18 -7.97 7.06
CA THR A 280 7.69 -8.20 5.71
C THR A 280 7.28 -7.05 4.78
N ILE A 281 6.00 -6.66 4.85
CA ILE A 281 5.43 -5.57 4.06
C ILE A 281 6.12 -4.23 4.38
N GLN A 282 6.29 -3.91 5.66
CA GLN A 282 6.88 -2.65 6.13
C GLN A 282 8.29 -2.44 5.59
N ARG A 283 9.13 -3.49 5.60
CA ARG A 283 10.51 -3.44 5.10
C ARG A 283 10.61 -3.13 3.59
N GLN A 284 9.52 -3.33 2.84
CA GLN A 284 9.47 -3.15 1.38
C GLN A 284 8.72 -1.89 0.94
N ASN A 285 8.36 -0.98 1.87
CA ASN A 285 7.70 0.28 1.53
C ASN A 285 8.53 1.11 0.54
N GLY A 286 7.85 1.62 -0.48
CA GLY A 286 8.49 2.40 -1.55
C GLY A 286 9.40 1.58 -2.47
N GLN A 287 9.48 0.25 -2.31
CA GLN A 287 10.18 -0.65 -3.24
C GLN A 287 9.19 -1.29 -4.23
N PRO A 288 9.66 -1.80 -5.39
CA PRO A 288 8.85 -2.66 -6.24
C PRO A 288 8.36 -3.91 -5.50
N LEU A 289 7.35 -4.58 -6.06
CA LEU A 289 6.92 -5.89 -5.56
C LEU A 289 8.05 -6.91 -5.72
N VAL A 290 8.18 -7.80 -4.74
CA VAL A 290 9.19 -8.87 -4.71
C VAL A 290 8.54 -10.17 -4.22
N ALA A 291 9.19 -11.32 -4.49
CA ALA A 291 8.64 -12.62 -4.10
C ALA A 291 8.29 -12.76 -2.61
N ALA A 292 8.94 -11.99 -1.73
CA ALA A 292 8.62 -11.96 -0.29
C ALA A 292 7.23 -11.38 0.01
N ASP A 293 6.69 -10.51 -0.85
CA ASP A 293 5.36 -9.92 -0.66
C ASP A 293 4.22 -10.91 -1.00
N ARG A 294 4.53 -11.98 -1.75
CA ARG A 294 3.57 -12.91 -2.36
C ARG A 294 2.57 -13.47 -1.34
N GLU A 295 3.08 -13.99 -0.23
CA GLU A 295 2.26 -14.67 0.78
C GLU A 295 1.29 -13.68 1.44
N ALA A 296 1.81 -12.53 1.88
CA ALA A 296 1.03 -11.48 2.51
C ALA A 296 -0.04 -10.91 1.54
N PHE A 297 0.33 -10.70 0.28
CA PHE A 297 -0.57 -10.23 -0.76
C PHE A 297 -1.77 -11.17 -0.94
N TYR A 298 -1.53 -12.47 -1.13
CA TYR A 298 -2.63 -13.42 -1.36
C TYR A 298 -3.46 -13.69 -0.10
N GLN A 299 -2.86 -13.69 1.09
CA GLN A 299 -3.63 -13.78 2.34
C GLN A 299 -4.56 -12.60 2.51
N MET A 300 -4.07 -11.37 2.27
CA MET A 300 -4.89 -10.17 2.38
C MET A 300 -5.96 -10.12 1.28
N LEU A 301 -5.68 -10.64 0.09
CA LEU A 301 -6.65 -10.75 -1.00
C LEU A 301 -7.77 -11.76 -0.67
N ALA A 302 -7.43 -12.89 -0.05
CA ALA A 302 -8.42 -13.84 0.48
C ALA A 302 -9.25 -13.21 1.60
N ALA A 303 -8.59 -12.55 2.58
CA ALA A 303 -9.27 -11.86 3.67
C ALA A 303 -10.21 -10.76 3.17
N ALA A 304 -9.81 -9.99 2.15
CA ALA A 304 -10.65 -8.96 1.55
C ALA A 304 -11.85 -9.54 0.80
N ARG A 305 -11.68 -10.65 0.05
CA ARG A 305 -12.79 -11.34 -0.63
C ARG A 305 -13.88 -11.73 0.37
N ASP A 306 -13.46 -12.33 1.47
CA ASP A 306 -14.33 -12.89 2.50
C ASP A 306 -14.75 -11.85 3.55
N ALA A 307 -14.36 -10.58 3.38
CA ALA A 307 -14.67 -9.52 4.32
C ALA A 307 -16.13 -9.03 4.21
N ASP A 308 -17.10 -9.82 4.65
CA ASP A 308 -18.50 -9.42 4.70
C ASP A 308 -19.03 -9.31 6.14
N GLY A 309 -19.17 -8.08 6.64
CA GLY A 309 -19.69 -7.92 8.00
C GLY A 309 -19.85 -6.49 8.46
N LYS A 310 -20.63 -6.35 9.53
CA LYS A 310 -20.78 -5.08 10.25
C LYS A 310 -19.45 -4.58 10.81
N GLU A 311 -18.60 -5.49 11.28
CA GLU A 311 -17.28 -5.16 11.84
C GLU A 311 -16.39 -4.46 10.79
N PHE A 312 -16.28 -5.04 9.59
CA PHE A 312 -15.55 -4.41 8.47
C PHE A 312 -16.07 -3.00 8.16
N GLN A 313 -17.39 -2.82 8.15
CA GLN A 313 -18.00 -1.50 7.92
C GLN A 313 -17.75 -0.51 9.06
N GLN A 314 -17.67 -0.98 10.31
CA GLN A 314 -17.39 -0.15 11.48
C GLN A 314 -15.93 0.31 11.52
N LEU A 315 -15.02 -0.53 11.06
CA LEU A 315 -13.59 -0.24 10.98
C LEU A 315 -13.22 0.60 9.74
N MET A 316 -14.09 0.63 8.73
CA MET A 316 -13.83 1.34 7.49
C MET A 316 -13.88 2.86 7.67
N ALA A 317 -12.74 3.51 7.45
CA ALA A 317 -12.68 4.96 7.31
C ALA A 317 -13.43 5.41 6.04
N PRO A 318 -14.18 6.53 6.08
CA PRO A 318 -14.99 7.00 4.94
C PRO A 318 -14.14 7.53 3.78
N GLU A 319 -12.90 7.93 4.05
CA GLU A 319 -11.95 8.46 3.06
C GLU A 319 -10.54 7.96 3.37
N VAL A 320 -9.68 7.97 2.35
CA VAL A 320 -8.28 7.58 2.45
C VAL A 320 -7.45 8.77 2.94
N ASP A 321 -6.68 8.61 4.02
CA ASP A 321 -5.65 9.58 4.41
C ASP A 321 -4.40 9.43 3.53
N LEU A 322 -4.50 9.92 2.29
CA LEU A 322 -3.39 9.85 1.35
C LEU A 322 -2.13 10.57 1.86
N GLY A 323 -2.28 11.61 2.69
CA GLY A 323 -1.15 12.31 3.28
C GLY A 323 -0.34 11.37 4.17
N GLY A 324 -1.00 10.75 5.15
CA GLY A 324 -0.40 9.76 6.04
C GLY A 324 0.20 8.56 5.29
N LEU A 325 -0.52 8.03 4.30
CA LEU A 325 -0.02 6.90 3.48
C LEU A 325 1.28 7.21 2.72
N LEU A 326 1.50 8.47 2.34
CA LEU A 326 2.70 8.87 1.59
C LEU A 326 3.86 9.28 2.51
N THR A 327 3.59 9.77 3.72
CA THR A 327 4.60 10.26 4.66
C THR A 327 5.01 9.22 5.70
N ALA A 328 4.07 8.40 6.18
CA ALA A 328 4.26 7.41 7.24
C ALA A 328 3.57 6.07 6.92
N PRO A 329 3.78 5.45 5.73
CA PRO A 329 3.07 4.24 5.31
C PRO A 329 3.15 3.07 6.31
N GLN A 330 4.24 2.97 7.07
CA GLN A 330 4.46 1.93 8.08
C GLN A 330 3.39 1.90 9.18
N GLU A 331 2.74 3.04 9.43
CA GLU A 331 1.69 3.19 10.46
C GLU A 331 0.32 2.77 9.95
N HIS A 332 0.15 2.61 8.63
CA HIS A 332 -1.16 2.44 8.02
C HIS A 332 -1.45 1.04 7.48
N HIS A 333 -0.50 0.10 7.52
CA HIS A 333 -0.69 -1.25 6.97
C HIS A 333 -1.86 -2.01 7.61
N GLY A 334 -2.79 -2.47 6.78
CA GLY A 334 -4.01 -3.14 7.25
C GLY A 334 -5.17 -2.19 7.54
N GLU A 335 -4.99 -0.86 7.45
CA GLU A 335 -6.11 0.08 7.61
C GLU A 335 -7.17 -0.14 6.54
N ILE A 336 -8.43 -0.08 6.96
CA ILE A 336 -9.58 -0.27 6.10
C ILE A 336 -10.15 1.11 5.77
N ALA A 337 -10.24 1.44 4.49
CA ALA A 337 -10.78 2.71 4.02
C ALA A 337 -11.62 2.54 2.75
N LEU A 338 -12.55 3.45 2.53
CA LEU A 338 -13.29 3.53 1.27
C LEU A 338 -12.46 4.28 0.22
N VAL A 339 -11.90 3.55 -0.73
CA VAL A 339 -11.15 4.11 -1.86
C VAL A 339 -12.12 4.59 -2.92
N ARG A 340 -12.20 5.91 -3.13
CA ARG A 340 -13.01 6.54 -4.18
C ARG A 340 -12.12 7.21 -5.21
N GLY A 341 -12.42 7.01 -6.49
CA GLY A 341 -11.67 7.64 -7.57
C GLY A 341 -12.08 7.16 -8.96
N THR A 342 -11.36 7.63 -9.97
CA THR A 342 -11.63 7.31 -11.37
C THR A 342 -10.79 6.12 -11.81
N ALA A 343 -11.42 5.01 -12.19
CA ALA A 343 -10.75 3.86 -12.77
C ALA A 343 -10.20 4.20 -14.16
N ARG A 344 -8.93 3.90 -14.42
CA ARG A 344 -8.26 4.17 -15.70
C ARG A 344 -7.91 2.93 -16.49
N LYS A 345 -7.56 1.86 -15.79
CA LYS A 345 -7.23 0.55 -16.38
C LYS A 345 -7.64 -0.55 -15.43
N ILE A 346 -8.27 -1.58 -15.95
CA ILE A 346 -8.61 -2.80 -15.22
C ILE A 346 -7.94 -3.95 -15.96
N THR A 347 -7.07 -4.68 -15.29
CA THR A 347 -6.31 -5.78 -15.90
C THR A 347 -6.61 -7.05 -15.14
N ARG A 348 -7.05 -8.10 -15.83
CA ARG A 348 -7.21 -9.44 -15.25
C ARG A 348 -5.85 -10.12 -15.23
N ILE A 349 -5.42 -10.58 -14.06
CA ILE A 349 -4.17 -11.30 -13.86
C ILE A 349 -4.50 -12.74 -13.49
N VAL A 350 -3.94 -13.69 -14.22
CA VAL A 350 -4.12 -15.13 -13.98
C VAL A 350 -3.08 -15.60 -12.98
N VAL A 351 -3.51 -16.37 -11.98
CA VAL A 351 -2.64 -16.94 -10.96
C VAL A 351 -2.32 -18.39 -11.34
N ASP A 352 -1.11 -18.60 -11.85
CA ASP A 352 -0.64 -19.93 -12.28
C ASP A 352 -0.16 -20.81 -11.12
N ASP A 353 0.12 -20.20 -9.97
CA ASP A 353 0.60 -20.84 -8.74
C ASP A 353 -0.39 -21.88 -8.19
N ALA A 354 0.00 -23.15 -8.21
CA ALA A 354 -0.85 -24.25 -7.76
C ALA A 354 -1.12 -24.24 -6.25
N ASP A 355 -0.14 -23.81 -5.45
CA ASP A 355 -0.27 -23.67 -4.00
C ASP A 355 -1.21 -22.55 -3.61
N ILE A 356 -1.17 -21.41 -4.29
CA ILE A 356 -2.09 -20.28 -4.06
C ILE A 356 -3.52 -20.68 -4.42
N ARG A 357 -3.74 -21.31 -5.57
CA ARG A 357 -5.06 -21.84 -5.95
C ARG A 357 -5.59 -22.84 -4.93
N LYS A 358 -4.75 -23.77 -4.46
CA LYS A 358 -5.15 -24.78 -3.48
C LYS A 358 -5.44 -24.19 -2.10
N LYS A 359 -4.62 -23.24 -1.64
CA LYS A 359 -4.69 -22.65 -0.29
C LYS A 359 -5.80 -21.62 -0.16
N TYR A 360 -5.97 -20.76 -1.16
CA TYR A 360 -6.88 -19.61 -1.09
C TYR A 360 -8.04 -19.66 -2.06
N GLY A 361 -8.05 -20.59 -3.03
CA GLY A 361 -9.05 -20.63 -4.09
C GLY A 361 -8.93 -19.45 -5.06
N ILE A 362 -7.76 -18.82 -5.16
CA ILE A 362 -7.51 -17.65 -6.02
C ILE A 362 -6.81 -18.13 -7.28
N ASP A 363 -7.53 -18.16 -8.41
CA ASP A 363 -7.01 -18.50 -9.75
C ASP A 363 -6.81 -17.27 -10.65
N HIS A 364 -7.34 -16.12 -10.23
CA HIS A 364 -7.12 -14.83 -10.85
C HIS A 364 -7.43 -13.71 -9.86
N TYR A 365 -7.02 -12.49 -10.22
CA TYR A 365 -7.49 -11.27 -9.60
C TYR A 365 -7.47 -10.14 -10.65
N TYR A 366 -7.99 -8.98 -10.27
CA TYR A 366 -8.01 -7.79 -11.10
C TYR A 366 -7.15 -6.71 -10.46
N GLN A 367 -6.24 -6.14 -11.25
CA GLN A 367 -5.53 -4.92 -10.89
C GLN A 367 -6.27 -3.72 -11.49
N ILE A 368 -6.72 -2.82 -10.64
CA ILE A 368 -7.41 -1.59 -11.01
C ILE A 368 -6.48 -0.41 -10.75
N ASN A 369 -6.06 0.27 -11.81
CA ASN A 369 -5.36 1.54 -11.69
C ASN A 369 -6.39 2.64 -11.51
N ILE A 370 -6.35 3.32 -10.37
CA ILE A 370 -7.32 4.35 -9.99
C ILE A 370 -6.61 5.69 -9.77
N PHE A 371 -7.28 6.78 -10.12
CA PHE A 371 -6.88 8.14 -9.76
C PHE A 371 -7.70 8.63 -8.57
N LEU A 372 -7.04 8.81 -7.43
CA LEU A 372 -7.62 9.35 -6.21
C LEU A 372 -7.73 10.87 -6.33
N PRO A 373 -8.87 11.49 -5.96
CA PRO A 373 -8.99 12.94 -5.97
C PRO A 373 -8.13 13.56 -4.86
N LEU A 374 -7.37 14.60 -5.21
CA LEU A 374 -6.57 15.41 -4.27
C LEU A 374 -7.31 16.64 -3.75
N GLY A 375 -8.40 17.03 -4.41
CA GLY A 375 -9.06 18.32 -4.15
C GLY A 375 -8.09 19.47 -4.40
N GLU A 376 -7.94 20.35 -3.40
CA GLU A 376 -7.02 21.50 -3.45
C GLU A 376 -5.57 21.14 -3.10
N LYS A 377 -5.30 19.90 -2.65
CA LYS A 377 -3.96 19.46 -2.28
C LYS A 377 -3.11 19.18 -3.52
N SER A 378 -1.80 19.33 -3.36
CA SER A 378 -0.81 18.87 -4.33
C SER A 378 0.16 17.91 -3.67
N VAL A 379 0.66 16.95 -4.46
CA VAL A 379 1.68 15.99 -4.01
C VAL A 379 2.94 16.24 -4.82
N VAL A 380 4.03 16.57 -4.13
CA VAL A 380 5.36 16.76 -4.73
C VAL A 380 6.20 15.52 -4.43
N LEU A 381 6.70 14.86 -5.47
CA LEU A 381 7.54 13.68 -5.31
C LEU A 381 9.03 14.04 -5.34
N GLY A 382 9.80 13.48 -4.41
CA GLY A 382 11.25 13.66 -4.38
C GLY A 382 11.72 14.74 -3.40
N LYS A 383 13.02 14.71 -3.09
CA LYS A 383 13.63 15.54 -2.05
C LYS A 383 13.96 16.97 -2.51
N ASN A 384 14.05 17.19 -3.82
CA ASN A 384 14.41 18.48 -4.42
C ASN A 384 13.21 19.10 -5.12
N ALA A 385 12.62 20.14 -4.52
CA ALA A 385 11.39 20.76 -4.99
C ALA A 385 11.51 21.47 -6.36
N GLU A 386 12.71 21.90 -6.76
CA GLU A 386 12.91 22.70 -7.99
C GLU A 386 12.71 21.92 -9.29
N ASN A 387 12.80 20.59 -9.27
CA ASN A 387 12.61 19.74 -10.47
C ASN A 387 11.90 18.42 -10.13
N ALA A 388 10.89 18.50 -9.26
CA ALA A 388 10.11 17.37 -8.79
C ALA A 388 8.82 17.18 -9.60
N PRO A 389 8.36 15.94 -9.83
CA PRO A 389 7.01 15.69 -10.30
C PRO A 389 5.98 16.23 -9.31
N VAL A 390 5.02 17.03 -9.80
CA VAL A 390 3.94 17.62 -8.99
C VAL A 390 2.59 17.15 -9.50
N TYR A 391 1.85 16.47 -8.63
CA TYR A 391 0.50 16.01 -8.91
C TYR A 391 -0.49 17.03 -8.36
N GLN A 392 -1.44 17.43 -9.20
CA GLN A 392 -2.55 18.32 -8.85
C GLN A 392 -3.87 17.68 -9.27
N GLY A 393 -4.89 17.82 -8.43
CA GLY A 393 -6.24 17.30 -8.69
C GLY A 393 -6.37 15.79 -8.50
N HIS A 394 -5.41 14.97 -8.96
CA HIS A 394 -5.46 13.51 -8.81
C HIS A 394 -4.11 12.88 -8.49
N PHE A 395 -4.13 11.77 -7.76
CA PHE A 395 -2.95 10.96 -7.45
C PHE A 395 -3.16 9.48 -7.83
N PRO A 396 -2.17 8.84 -8.46
CA PRO A 396 -2.24 7.42 -8.84
C PRO A 396 -2.24 6.49 -7.64
N ALA A 397 -3.13 5.50 -7.67
CA ALA A 397 -3.16 4.37 -6.76
C ALA A 397 -3.50 3.08 -7.52
N VAL A 398 -3.24 1.94 -6.86
CA VAL A 398 -3.60 0.63 -7.40
C VAL A 398 -4.47 -0.10 -6.39
N VAL A 399 -5.56 -0.70 -6.85
CA VAL A 399 -6.41 -1.57 -6.04
C VAL A 399 -6.48 -2.94 -6.67
N CYS A 400 -6.12 -3.97 -5.91
CA CYS A 400 -6.23 -5.37 -6.33
C CYS A 400 -7.49 -5.98 -5.72
N VAL A 401 -8.35 -6.59 -6.55
CA VAL A 401 -9.63 -7.20 -6.12
C VAL A 401 -9.76 -8.58 -6.73
N THR A 402 -10.41 -9.52 -6.04
CA THR A 402 -10.65 -10.87 -6.61
C THR A 402 -11.68 -10.83 -7.74
N GLU A 403 -12.69 -9.98 -7.61
CA GLU A 403 -13.80 -9.86 -8.55
C GLU A 403 -14.12 -8.41 -8.86
N VAL A 404 -14.60 -8.17 -10.09
CA VAL A 404 -15.17 -6.89 -10.54
C VAL A 404 -16.64 -7.07 -10.88
N THR A 405 -17.42 -5.99 -10.92
CA THR A 405 -18.82 -6.11 -11.38
C THR A 405 -18.86 -6.51 -12.86
N PRO A 406 -19.91 -7.23 -13.31
CA PRO A 406 -20.07 -7.56 -14.73
C PRO A 406 -20.07 -6.32 -15.65
N SER A 407 -20.59 -5.17 -15.16
CA SER A 407 -20.57 -3.91 -15.91
C SER A 407 -19.14 -3.38 -16.11
N LEU A 408 -18.35 -3.29 -15.03
CA LEU A 408 -16.95 -2.85 -15.09
C LEU A 408 -16.09 -3.81 -15.91
N ALA A 409 -16.35 -5.12 -15.81
CA ALA A 409 -15.66 -6.13 -16.63
C ALA A 409 -15.92 -5.92 -18.13
N ALA A 410 -17.18 -5.68 -18.51
CA ALA A 410 -17.56 -5.44 -19.89
C ALA A 410 -16.93 -4.13 -20.43
N GLU A 411 -16.92 -3.07 -19.63
CA GLU A 411 -16.27 -1.80 -19.99
C GLU A 411 -14.76 -1.96 -20.14
N ALA A 412 -14.10 -2.70 -19.24
CA ALA A 412 -12.67 -2.99 -19.34
C ALA A 412 -12.33 -3.70 -20.66
N LEU A 413 -13.11 -4.74 -21.02
CA LEU A 413 -12.95 -5.47 -22.28
C LEU A 413 -13.18 -4.57 -23.50
N GLN A 414 -14.19 -3.70 -23.47
CA GLN A 414 -14.46 -2.75 -24.54
C GLN A 414 -13.37 -1.68 -24.65
N ALA A 415 -12.86 -1.18 -23.53
CA ALA A 415 -11.78 -0.20 -23.48
C ALA A 415 -10.51 -0.79 -24.11
N GLU A 416 -10.14 -2.02 -23.73
CA GLU A 416 -9.00 -2.74 -24.29
C GLU A 416 -9.16 -2.97 -25.81
N ALA A 417 -10.31 -3.46 -26.26
CA ALA A 417 -10.58 -3.71 -27.68
C ALA A 417 -10.52 -2.42 -28.54
N ASN A 418 -10.87 -1.27 -27.96
CA ASN A 418 -10.87 0.01 -28.66
C ASN A 418 -9.59 0.85 -28.43
N GLY A 419 -8.62 0.34 -27.68
CA GLY A 419 -7.43 1.10 -27.27
C GLY A 419 -7.75 2.34 -26.42
N LYS A 420 -8.90 2.34 -25.73
CA LYS A 420 -9.36 3.42 -24.85
C LYS A 420 -9.03 3.12 -23.40
N ILE A 421 -9.02 4.16 -22.57
CA ILE A 421 -8.95 4.03 -21.11
C ILE A 421 -10.35 3.89 -20.52
N VAL A 422 -10.45 3.19 -19.40
CA VAL A 422 -11.65 3.22 -18.56
C VAL A 422 -11.75 4.62 -17.94
N ASN A 423 -12.96 5.13 -17.71
CA ASN A 423 -13.18 6.43 -17.07
C ASN A 423 -14.42 6.45 -16.19
N GLU A 424 -14.56 5.41 -15.37
CA GLU A 424 -15.68 5.29 -14.44
C GLU A 424 -15.29 5.73 -13.04
N GLU A 425 -16.21 6.40 -12.36
CA GLU A 425 -16.09 6.66 -10.92
C GLU A 425 -16.49 5.42 -10.14
N ILE A 426 -15.58 4.92 -9.33
CA ILE A 426 -15.79 3.73 -8.53
C ILE A 426 -15.48 3.98 -7.05
N ALA A 427 -16.15 3.23 -6.20
CA ALA A 427 -15.89 3.14 -4.78
C ALA A 427 -15.54 1.69 -4.42
N ILE A 428 -14.45 1.52 -3.68
CA ILE A 428 -13.94 0.20 -3.30
C ILE A 428 -13.60 0.23 -1.81
N PRO A 429 -14.31 -0.52 -0.96
CA PRO A 429 -13.84 -0.79 0.39
C PRO A 429 -12.54 -1.59 0.32
N ALA A 430 -11.45 -1.05 0.84
CA ALA A 430 -10.14 -1.65 0.65
C ALA A 430 -9.21 -1.49 1.85
N ILE A 431 -8.30 -2.45 1.97
CA ILE A 431 -7.27 -2.51 2.99
C ILE A 431 -5.99 -1.94 2.39
N PHE A 432 -5.32 -1.01 3.09
CA PHE A 432 -4.02 -0.53 2.67
C PHE A 432 -2.97 -1.64 2.80
N PHE A 433 -2.39 -2.04 1.67
CA PHE A 433 -1.35 -3.06 1.63
C PHE A 433 0.01 -2.42 1.87
N ARG A 434 0.46 -1.53 0.97
CA ARG A 434 1.73 -0.80 1.12
C ARG A 434 1.90 0.32 0.10
N LEU A 435 2.95 1.12 0.30
CA LEU A 435 3.46 1.98 -0.75
C LEU A 435 4.37 1.15 -1.67
N TRP A 436 4.06 1.10 -2.96
CA TRP A 436 4.86 0.39 -3.96
C TRP A 436 5.37 1.35 -5.02
N SER A 437 6.54 1.03 -5.59
CA SER A 437 7.19 1.87 -6.59
C SER A 437 7.27 1.18 -7.94
N TYR A 438 6.81 1.84 -8.99
CA TYR A 438 6.81 1.31 -10.36
C TYR A 438 7.35 2.34 -11.37
N PRO A 439 7.85 1.89 -12.54
CA PRO A 439 8.31 2.80 -13.58
C PRO A 439 7.11 3.55 -14.19
N SER A 440 7.17 4.88 -14.23
CA SER A 440 6.15 5.74 -14.82
C SER A 440 6.76 6.68 -15.83
N ASP A 441 6.14 6.83 -16.99
CA ASP A 441 6.63 7.74 -18.03
C ASP A 441 6.54 9.20 -17.62
N TYR A 442 5.67 9.55 -16.67
CA TYR A 442 5.63 10.89 -16.09
C TYR A 442 6.85 11.15 -15.21
N VAL A 443 7.19 10.24 -14.30
CA VAL A 443 8.36 10.40 -13.42
C VAL A 443 9.68 10.34 -14.21
N LYS A 444 9.75 9.50 -15.26
CA LYS A 444 10.93 9.42 -16.14
C LYS A 444 11.31 10.74 -16.82
N GLN A 445 10.36 11.67 -16.97
CA GLN A 445 10.63 13.01 -17.52
C GLN A 445 11.49 13.86 -16.59
N TYR A 446 11.42 13.60 -15.28
CA TYR A 446 12.17 14.32 -14.24
C TYR A 446 13.43 13.56 -13.82
N ASP A 447 13.33 12.23 -13.71
CA ASP A 447 14.44 11.33 -13.39
C ASP A 447 14.32 10.03 -14.20
N PRO A 448 15.22 9.73 -15.15
CA PRO A 448 15.17 8.51 -15.96
C PRO A 448 15.15 7.20 -15.17
N ASN A 449 15.74 7.19 -13.97
CA ASN A 449 15.72 6.04 -13.05
C ASN A 449 14.64 6.16 -11.97
N GLY A 450 13.93 7.29 -11.96
CA GLY A 450 12.90 7.62 -11.01
C GLY A 450 11.77 6.61 -11.08
N ARG A 451 11.31 6.19 -9.90
CA ARG A 451 10.13 5.34 -9.75
C ARG A 451 9.03 6.14 -9.08
N GLN A 452 7.80 5.86 -9.49
CA GLN A 452 6.63 6.48 -8.93
C GLN A 452 6.15 5.66 -7.73
N PRO A 453 6.24 6.17 -6.49
CA PRO A 453 5.52 5.61 -5.37
C PRO A 453 4.01 5.82 -5.57
N ALA A 454 3.23 4.79 -5.30
CA ALA A 454 1.78 4.87 -5.24
C ALA A 454 1.27 3.98 -4.10
N PRO A 455 0.18 4.37 -3.42
CA PRO A 455 -0.45 3.46 -2.48
C PRO A 455 -1.08 2.29 -3.24
N MET A 456 -0.85 1.09 -2.73
CA MET A 456 -1.50 -0.14 -3.16
C MET A 456 -2.49 -0.58 -2.08
N PHE A 457 -3.71 -0.88 -2.52
CA PHE A 457 -4.78 -1.40 -1.71
C PHE A 457 -5.20 -2.79 -2.18
N ILE A 458 -5.73 -3.57 -1.26
CA ILE A 458 -6.37 -4.84 -1.54
C ILE A 458 -7.84 -4.70 -1.15
N GLY A 459 -8.71 -4.76 -2.15
CA GLY A 459 -10.10 -4.34 -2.04
C GLY A 459 -11.09 -5.48 -2.18
N ARG A 460 -12.30 -5.19 -1.70
CA ARG A 460 -13.51 -5.93 -2.07
C ARG A 460 -13.92 -5.62 -3.49
N ARG A 461 -15.02 -6.23 -3.94
CA ARG A 461 -15.62 -5.93 -5.24
C ARG A 461 -15.92 -4.42 -5.38
N PRO A 462 -15.49 -3.75 -6.46
CA PRO A 462 -15.78 -2.34 -6.70
C PRO A 462 -17.27 -2.12 -6.98
N GLU A 463 -17.77 -0.95 -6.61
CA GLU A 463 -19.10 -0.45 -6.95
C GLU A 463 -19.00 0.80 -7.82
N LEU A 464 -19.88 0.89 -8.83
CA LEU A 464 -20.01 2.12 -9.63
C LEU A 464 -20.67 3.19 -8.77
N VAL A 465 -20.05 4.35 -8.68
CA VAL A 465 -20.66 5.51 -8.04
C VAL A 465 -21.59 6.14 -9.08
N PRO A 466 -22.91 6.17 -8.85
CA PRO A 466 -23.80 6.89 -9.75
C PRO A 466 -23.41 8.37 -9.70
N LEU A 467 -22.97 8.92 -10.82
CA LEU A 467 -22.80 10.35 -11.01
C LEU A 467 -24.08 11.03 -10.50
N ALA A 468 -23.94 11.93 -9.51
CA ALA A 468 -25.06 12.68 -8.99
C ALA A 468 -25.82 13.26 -10.18
N ALA A 469 -27.10 12.87 -10.32
CA ALA A 469 -27.88 13.20 -11.50
C ALA A 469 -27.74 14.71 -11.77
N PRO A 470 -27.38 15.12 -13.00
CA PRO A 470 -27.25 16.54 -13.31
C PRO A 470 -28.52 17.24 -12.86
N MET A 471 -28.37 18.37 -12.13
CA MET A 471 -29.50 19.17 -11.69
C MET A 471 -30.50 19.28 -12.84
N SER A 472 -31.76 18.94 -12.54
CA SER A 472 -32.85 18.88 -13.52
C SER A 472 -32.71 19.97 -14.58
N PRO A 473 -32.71 19.64 -15.89
CA PRO A 473 -32.58 20.62 -16.97
C PRO A 473 -33.56 21.80 -16.83
N TRP A 474 -34.71 21.57 -16.17
CA TRP A 474 -35.71 22.58 -15.86
C TRP A 474 -35.22 23.70 -14.94
N VAL A 475 -34.24 23.44 -14.06
CA VAL A 475 -33.64 24.48 -13.21
C VAL A 475 -32.80 25.44 -14.05
N GLY A 476 -32.00 24.89 -14.98
CA GLY A 476 -31.22 25.70 -15.93
C GLY A 476 -32.11 26.51 -16.87
N ILE A 477 -33.18 25.90 -17.40
CA ILE A 477 -34.19 26.60 -18.22
C ILE A 477 -34.91 27.67 -17.39
N GLY A 478 -35.25 27.39 -16.13
CA GLY A 478 -35.90 28.35 -15.23
C GLY A 478 -35.04 29.59 -14.99
N ILE A 479 -33.77 29.41 -14.63
CA ILE A 479 -32.82 30.52 -14.42
C ILE A 479 -32.61 31.30 -15.72
N GLY A 480 -32.43 30.60 -16.85
CA GLY A 480 -32.28 31.23 -18.16
C GLY A 480 -33.51 32.06 -18.56
N THR A 481 -34.72 31.54 -18.30
CA THR A 481 -35.98 32.24 -18.60
C THR A 481 -36.14 33.49 -17.74
N ILE A 482 -35.84 33.41 -16.44
CA ILE A 482 -35.88 34.56 -15.53
C ILE A 482 -34.91 35.65 -16.02
N PHE A 483 -33.69 35.26 -16.43
CA PHE A 483 -32.69 36.19 -16.94
C PHE A 483 -33.16 36.90 -18.23
N VAL A 484 -33.75 36.16 -19.17
CA VAL A 484 -34.30 36.72 -20.41
C VAL A 484 -35.49 37.64 -20.14
N VAL A 485 -36.38 37.28 -19.22
CA VAL A 485 -37.52 38.13 -18.82
C VAL A 485 -37.03 39.42 -18.15
N ALA A 486 -36.01 39.34 -17.31
CA ALA A 486 -35.39 40.52 -16.68
C ALA A 486 -34.78 41.46 -17.74
N LEU A 487 -34.04 40.92 -18.70
CA LEU A 487 -33.51 41.67 -19.85
C LEU A 487 -34.63 42.31 -20.68
N GLY A 488 -35.68 41.55 -20.98
CA GLY A 488 -36.84 42.04 -21.72
C GLY A 488 -37.57 43.18 -20.98
N ALA A 489 -37.74 43.06 -19.67
CA ALA A 489 -38.35 44.09 -18.83
C ALA A 489 -37.49 45.36 -18.78
N LEU A 490 -36.16 45.21 -18.69
CA LEU A 490 -35.22 46.33 -18.67
C LEU A 490 -35.22 47.06 -20.02
N TRP A 491 -35.22 46.32 -21.13
CA TRP A 491 -35.37 46.87 -22.48
C TRP A 491 -36.69 47.61 -22.67
N LEU A 492 -37.81 47.02 -22.22
CA LEU A 492 -39.13 47.66 -22.24
C LEU A 492 -39.17 48.94 -21.39
N GLY A 493 -38.48 48.95 -20.25
CA GLY A 493 -38.32 50.13 -19.40
C GLY A 493 -37.60 51.26 -20.12
N VAL A 494 -36.45 50.97 -20.73
CA VAL A 494 -35.67 51.94 -21.53
C VAL A 494 -36.49 52.46 -22.71
N TRP A 495 -37.14 51.58 -23.46
CA TRP A 495 -37.95 51.96 -24.63
C TRP A 495 -39.15 52.84 -24.27
N ARG A 496 -39.79 52.56 -23.13
CA ARG A 496 -40.93 53.38 -22.65
C ARG A 496 -40.46 54.73 -22.14
N TYR A 497 -39.27 54.81 -21.54
CA TYR A 497 -38.69 56.07 -21.05
C TYR A 497 -38.20 56.95 -22.21
N SER A 498 -37.55 56.37 -23.24
CA SER A 498 -37.08 57.12 -24.41
C SER A 498 -38.21 57.70 -25.25
N ARG A 499 -39.38 57.02 -25.33
CA ARG A 499 -40.59 57.59 -25.95
C ARG A 499 -41.18 58.80 -25.20
N GLY A 500 -40.83 58.98 -23.93
CA GLY A 500 -41.22 60.17 -23.16
C GLY A 500 -40.37 61.40 -23.50
N ASP A 501 -39.13 61.19 -23.93
CA ASP A 501 -38.13 62.25 -24.12
C ASP A 501 -38.28 63.00 -25.46
N ASP A 502 -38.98 62.41 -26.44
CA ASP A 502 -39.36 63.09 -27.69
C ASP A 502 -40.25 64.32 -27.46
N ARG A 503 -40.99 64.38 -26.33
CA ARG A 503 -41.77 65.57 -25.96
C ARG A 503 -40.88 66.65 -25.32
N PHE A 504 -39.88 66.25 -24.54
CA PHE A 504 -38.94 67.18 -23.92
C PHE A 504 -38.00 67.82 -24.94
N GLN A 505 -37.52 67.06 -25.95
CA GLN A 505 -36.79 67.63 -27.07
C GLN A 505 -37.64 68.62 -27.89
N ARG A 506 -38.96 68.39 -28.04
CA ARG A 506 -39.85 69.32 -28.76
C ARG A 506 -40.20 70.59 -27.97
N GLU A 507 -40.23 70.53 -26.64
CA GLU A 507 -40.54 71.70 -25.79
C GLU A 507 -39.29 72.49 -25.37
N VAL A 508 -38.11 71.87 -25.27
CA VAL A 508 -36.86 72.58 -24.92
C VAL A 508 -36.14 73.14 -26.15
N LEU A 509 -36.35 72.59 -27.36
CA LEU A 509 -35.74 73.11 -28.61
C LEU A 509 -36.61 74.11 -29.38
N LYS A 510 -37.79 74.49 -28.87
CA LYS A 510 -38.58 75.63 -29.35
C LYS A 510 -38.92 76.53 -28.15
N PRO A 511 -38.24 77.66 -27.84
CA PRO A 511 -37.72 78.66 -28.78
C PRO A 511 -36.40 79.34 -28.32
N LYS A 512 -35.26 79.03 -28.97
CA LYS A 512 -34.09 79.93 -29.02
C LYS A 512 -33.41 79.88 -30.39
N GLN A 513 -34.20 80.09 -31.45
CA GLN A 513 -33.70 80.52 -32.74
C GLN A 513 -34.51 81.75 -33.20
N GLY A 514 -34.51 82.78 -32.36
CA GLY A 514 -34.68 84.14 -32.84
C GLY A 514 -33.30 84.64 -33.29
N LEU A 515 -32.94 84.36 -34.53
CA LEU A 515 -31.77 84.99 -35.15
C LEU A 515 -32.01 86.51 -35.17
N ARG A 516 -31.13 87.26 -34.50
CA ARG A 516 -31.04 88.71 -34.69
C ARG A 516 -30.81 88.99 -36.18
N PRO A 517 -31.60 89.86 -36.83
CA PRO A 517 -31.30 90.29 -38.19
C PRO A 517 -29.92 90.98 -38.18
N GLY A 518 -28.95 90.41 -38.90
CA GLY A 518 -27.64 91.04 -39.14
C GLY A 518 -26.40 90.42 -38.49
N ALA A 519 -26.47 89.27 -37.81
CA ALA A 519 -25.26 88.56 -37.36
C ALA A 519 -24.78 87.59 -38.45
N SER A 520 -23.59 87.85 -39.02
CA SER A 520 -22.97 86.97 -40.01
C SER A 520 -22.20 85.84 -39.33
N LEU A 521 -22.08 84.71 -40.01
CA LEU A 521 -21.43 83.48 -39.52
C LEU A 521 -19.93 83.65 -39.18
N ASN A 522 -19.33 84.81 -39.48
CA ASN A 522 -17.93 85.13 -39.19
C ASN A 522 -17.70 85.71 -37.78
N ASP A 523 -18.75 86.06 -37.03
CA ASP A 523 -18.64 86.61 -35.65
C ASP A 523 -18.75 85.53 -34.57
N LEU A 524 -18.95 84.27 -34.97
CA LEU A 524 -18.87 83.13 -34.06
C LEU A 524 -17.43 82.65 -34.07
N ASP A 525 -16.70 82.99 -33.00
CA ASP A 525 -15.33 82.58 -32.70
C ASP A 525 -15.26 81.07 -32.41
N LEU A 526 -15.65 80.28 -33.41
CA LEU A 526 -15.52 78.83 -33.44
C LEU A 526 -14.09 78.55 -33.88
N GLU A 527 -13.18 78.51 -32.92
CA GLU A 527 -11.87 77.90 -33.12
C GLU A 527 -12.08 76.49 -33.69
N SER A 528 -11.76 76.33 -34.97
CA SER A 528 -11.67 75.03 -35.60
C SER A 528 -10.54 74.28 -34.91
N ARG A 529 -10.89 73.39 -33.98
CA ARG A 529 -9.96 72.48 -33.35
C ARG A 529 -9.54 71.45 -34.41
N ASP A 530 -8.51 71.80 -35.17
CA ASP A 530 -7.88 70.93 -36.15
C ASP A 530 -7.25 69.74 -35.44
N GLY A 531 -7.83 68.56 -35.65
CA GLY A 531 -7.16 67.28 -35.44
C GLY A 531 -7.72 66.42 -34.29
N PRO A 532 -7.86 65.10 -34.50
CA PRO A 532 -8.20 64.17 -33.43
C PRO A 532 -7.08 64.09 -32.38
N ASP A 533 -7.48 64.17 -31.11
CA ASP A 533 -6.61 64.08 -29.94
C ASP A 533 -6.29 62.61 -29.61
N PHE A 534 -5.04 62.21 -29.84
CA PHE A 534 -4.54 60.85 -29.57
C PHE A 534 -3.77 60.73 -28.24
N SER A 535 -3.89 61.70 -27.32
CA SER A 535 -3.09 61.76 -26.09
C SER A 535 -3.35 60.64 -25.06
N ASN A 536 -4.31 59.74 -25.31
CA ASN A 536 -4.66 58.62 -24.42
C ASN A 536 -4.32 57.22 -24.99
N LEU A 537 -3.44 57.14 -26.00
CA LEU A 537 -2.86 55.88 -26.45
C LEU A 537 -1.46 55.72 -25.82
N ASN A 538 -1.38 55.04 -24.68
CA ASN A 538 -0.17 54.37 -24.20
C ASN A 538 -0.55 53.10 -23.45
#